data_AF-A0A226D8W8-F1
#
_entry.id   AF-A0A226D8W8-F1
#
_cell.length_a   1.000
_cell.length_b   1.000
_cell.length_c   1.000
_cell.angle_alpha   90.00
_cell.angle_beta   90.00
_cell.angle_gamma   90.00
#
_symmetry.space_group_name_H-M   'P 1'
#
loop_
_entity.id
_entity.type
_entity.pdbx_description
1 polymer ?
#
loop_
_entity_poly.entity_id
_entity_poly.type
_entity_poly.pdbx_seq_one_letter_code
_entity_poly.pdbx_strand_id
1 'polypeptide(L)'
;MSGYKIQRGPIRAAFTKAINELTNELDKAEPDKGILQQLFQRLEGHHNKLLQVNDKVEEAMLLAEDTTEEAFAQEYTSATDYAEKFIAVNQRLKDVTVKEEESETSSEYGSARSSNASPKSKIRFAKVGV
;
A
#
# COMPACT_ATOMS: atom_id res chain seq x y z
N MET A 1 -20.89 18.20 -16.04
CA MET A 1 -20.09 17.53 -14.99
C MET A 1 -20.90 16.38 -14.40
N SER A 2 -20.47 15.13 -14.58
CA SER A 2 -21.20 13.97 -14.04
C SER A 2 -21.26 14.04 -12.50
N GLY A 3 -22.38 13.62 -11.90
CA GLY A 3 -22.56 13.65 -10.44
C GLY A 3 -21.49 12.87 -9.67
N TYR A 4 -20.84 11.90 -10.32
CA TYR A 4 -19.74 11.12 -9.76
C TYR A 4 -18.47 11.96 -9.52
N LYS A 5 -18.15 12.92 -10.40
CA LYS A 5 -17.02 13.84 -10.18
C LYS A 5 -17.22 14.71 -8.94
N ILE A 6 -18.48 15.05 -8.60
CA ILE A 6 -18.84 15.81 -7.39
C ILE A 6 -18.66 14.97 -6.12
N GLN A 7 -19.10 13.71 -6.14
CA GLN A 7 -18.96 12.79 -5.00
C GLN A 7 -17.50 12.42 -4.71
N ARG A 8 -16.64 12.40 -5.74
CA ARG A 8 -15.23 12.02 -5.62
C ARG A 8 -14.41 12.96 -4.75
N GLY A 9 -14.68 14.26 -4.76
CA GLY A 9 -13.93 15.26 -3.99
C GLY A 9 -13.91 14.99 -2.48
N PRO A 10 -15.08 14.88 -1.83
CA PRO A 10 -15.15 14.53 -0.41
C PRO A 10 -14.49 13.19 -0.06
N ILE A 11 -14.60 12.17 -0.92
CA ILE A 11 -13.99 10.86 -0.69
C ILE A 11 -12.46 10.97 -0.76
N ARG A 12 -11.91 11.69 -1.75
CA ARG A 12 -10.47 11.95 -1.86
C ARG A 12 -9.93 12.70 -0.64
N ALA A 13 -10.68 13.68 -0.12
CA ALA A 13 -10.30 14.40 1.09
C ALA A 13 -10.28 13.48 2.33
N ALA A 14 -11.31 12.65 2.50
CA ALA A 14 -11.37 11.68 3.60
C ALA A 14 -10.27 10.62 3.52
N PHE A 15 -10.00 10.11 2.32
CA PHE A 15 -8.88 9.20 2.04
C PHE A 15 -7.53 9.84 2.41
N THR A 16 -7.28 11.06 1.95
CA THR A 16 -6.03 11.79 2.22
C THR A 16 -5.84 12.02 3.72
N LYS A 17 -6.92 12.40 4.41
CA LYS A 17 -6.91 12.56 5.87
C LYS A 17 -6.57 11.24 6.58
N ALA A 18 -7.17 10.13 6.15
CA ALA A 18 -6.90 8.80 6.69
C ALA A 18 -5.44 8.36 6.46
N ILE A 19 -4.87 8.63 5.28
CA ILE A 19 -3.45 8.39 5.02
C ILE A 19 -2.57 9.18 5.98
N ASN A 20 -2.84 10.47 6.16
CA ASN A 20 -2.03 11.31 7.04
C ASN A 20 -2.10 10.84 8.49
N GLU A 21 -3.29 10.49 8.98
CA GLU A 21 -3.44 9.94 10.34
C GLU A 21 -2.67 8.62 10.50
N LEU A 22 -2.80 7.69 9.55
CA LEU A 22 -2.09 6.42 9.58
C LEU A 22 -0.57 6.61 9.51
N THR A 23 -0.11 7.51 8.64
CA THR A 23 1.32 7.84 8.47
C THR A 23 1.89 8.45 9.75
N ASN A 24 1.17 9.39 10.37
CA ASN A 24 1.58 10.00 11.64
C ASN A 24 1.69 8.98 12.76
N GLU A 25 0.81 7.98 12.81
CA GLU A 25 0.89 6.88 13.77
C GLU A 25 2.12 5.99 13.49
N LEU A 26 2.36 5.64 12.21
CA LEU A 26 3.52 4.86 11.77
C LEU A 26 4.86 5.59 11.97
N ASP A 27 4.86 6.93 12.06
CA ASP A 27 6.04 7.76 12.29
C ASP A 27 6.41 7.88 13.78
N LYS A 28 5.56 7.39 14.70
CA LYS A 28 5.88 7.38 16.13
C LYS A 28 7.04 6.43 16.43
N ALA A 29 7.77 6.74 17.50
CA ALA A 29 8.84 5.86 18.00
C ALA A 29 8.30 4.48 18.43
N GLU A 30 7.11 4.47 19.03
CA GLU A 30 6.34 3.27 19.39
C GLU A 30 4.92 3.41 18.82
N PRO A 31 4.66 2.89 17.61
CA PRO A 31 3.33 2.93 16.99
C PRO A 31 2.31 2.07 17.76
N ASP A 32 1.10 2.58 17.97
CA ASP A 32 0.03 1.80 18.61
C ASP A 32 -0.68 0.90 17.58
N LYS A 33 -0.52 -0.42 17.70
CA LYS A 33 -1.14 -1.43 16.82
C LYS A 33 -2.66 -1.33 16.74
N GLY A 34 -3.32 -1.06 17.87
CA GLY A 34 -4.77 -0.94 17.92
C GLY A 34 -5.25 0.27 17.13
N ILE A 35 -4.54 1.40 17.27
CA ILE A 35 -4.80 2.61 16.50
C ILE A 35 -4.48 2.38 15.01
N LEU A 36 -3.34 1.76 14.69
CA LEU A 36 -2.95 1.43 13.32
C LEU A 36 -4.02 0.57 12.62
N GLN A 37 -4.52 -0.46 13.29
CA GLN A 37 -5.57 -1.34 12.73
C GLN A 37 -6.86 -0.57 12.47
N GLN A 38 -7.30 0.29 13.40
CA GLN A 38 -8.51 1.11 13.23
C GLN A 38 -8.35 2.12 12.09
N LEU A 39 -7.20 2.80 12.02
CA LEU A 39 -6.91 3.77 10.96
C LEU A 39 -6.81 3.09 9.59
N PHE A 40 -6.22 1.89 9.52
CA PHE A 40 -6.13 1.12 8.29
C PHE A 40 -7.50 0.65 7.79
N GLN A 41 -8.36 0.12 8.67
CA GLN A 41 -9.75 -0.23 8.30
C GLN A 41 -10.53 0.97 7.75
N ARG A 42 -10.35 2.16 8.36
CA ARG A 42 -10.97 3.38 7.85
C ARG A 42 -10.43 3.76 6.48
N LEU A 43 -9.11 3.68 6.29
CA LEU A 43 -8.46 3.96 5.01
C LEU A 43 -8.94 3.00 3.92
N GLU A 44 -9.00 1.70 4.20
CA GLU A 44 -9.51 0.67 3.28
C GLU A 44 -10.96 0.96 2.86
N GLY A 45 -11.81 1.33 3.82
CA GLY A 45 -13.18 1.75 3.54
C GLY A 45 -13.26 2.95 2.58
N HIS A 46 -12.37 3.94 2.72
CA HIS A 46 -12.31 5.07 1.79
C HIS A 46 -11.71 4.70 0.43
N HIS A 47 -10.70 3.81 0.41
CA HIS A 47 -10.09 3.31 -0.81
C HIS A 47 -11.12 2.57 -1.67
N ASN A 48 -11.89 1.65 -1.09
CA ASN A 48 -12.95 0.91 -1.79
C ASN A 48 -14.03 1.82 -2.36
N LYS A 49 -14.44 2.86 -1.62
CA LYS A 49 -15.37 3.88 -2.12
C LYS A 49 -14.77 4.67 -3.29
N LEU A 50 -13.47 4.96 -3.24
CA LEU A 50 -12.78 5.70 -4.28
C LEU A 50 -12.66 4.87 -5.56
N LEU A 51 -12.37 3.57 -5.47
CA LEU A 51 -12.38 2.65 -6.61
C LEU A 51 -13.73 2.67 -7.32
N GLN A 52 -14.83 2.44 -6.58
CA GLN A 52 -16.18 2.43 -7.15
C GLN A 52 -16.57 3.75 -7.83
N VAL A 53 -16.13 4.89 -7.29
CA VAL A 53 -16.41 6.20 -7.90
C VAL A 53 -15.51 6.47 -9.09
N ASN A 54 -14.25 6.03 -9.07
CA ASN A 54 -13.35 6.13 -10.20
C ASN A 54 -13.88 5.33 -11.40
N ASP A 55 -14.34 4.08 -11.18
CA ASP A 55 -14.92 3.24 -12.24
C ASP A 55 -16.12 3.93 -12.90
N LYS A 56 -17.00 4.56 -12.11
CA LYS A 56 -18.15 5.31 -12.63
C LYS A 56 -17.76 6.59 -13.37
N VAL A 57 -16.67 7.24 -12.95
CA VAL A 57 -16.14 8.40 -13.67
C VAL A 57 -15.54 7.96 -14.99
N GLU A 58 -14.80 6.85 -15.02
CA GLU A 58 -14.22 6.27 -16.23
C GLU A 58 -15.33 5.89 -17.22
N GLU A 59 -16.33 5.13 -16.79
CA GLU A 59 -17.50 4.76 -17.61
C GLU A 59 -18.21 6.00 -18.17
N ALA A 60 -18.46 7.00 -17.33
CA ALA A 60 -19.10 8.24 -17.76
C ALA A 60 -18.26 9.03 -18.78
N MET A 61 -16.94 8.94 -18.71
CA MET A 61 -16.04 9.60 -19.68
C MET A 61 -15.97 8.84 -21.00
N LEU A 62 -15.98 7.50 -20.98
CA LEU A 62 -16.04 6.67 -22.18
C LEU A 62 -17.36 6.84 -22.95
N LEU A 63 -18.46 7.10 -22.24
CA LEU A 63 -19.78 7.35 -22.84
C LEU A 63 -19.97 8.80 -23.32
N ALA A 64 -19.12 9.73 -22.91
CA ALA A 64 -19.23 11.13 -23.28
C ALA A 64 -18.56 11.37 -24.66
N GLU A 65 -19.34 11.89 -25.60
CA GLU A 65 -18.90 12.14 -26.99
C GLU A 65 -17.79 13.20 -27.11
N ASP A 66 -17.62 14.05 -26.08
CA ASP A 66 -16.68 15.17 -26.05
C ASP A 66 -15.42 14.91 -25.20
N THR A 67 -15.24 13.69 -24.67
CA THR A 67 -14.01 13.35 -23.92
C THR A 67 -12.81 13.27 -24.85
N THR A 68 -11.81 14.13 -24.64
CA THR A 68 -10.52 14.01 -25.33
C THR A 68 -9.63 12.97 -24.66
N GLU A 69 -8.68 12.42 -25.43
CA GLU A 69 -7.68 11.48 -24.92
C GLU A 69 -6.87 12.08 -23.76
N GLU A 70 -6.49 13.36 -23.85
CA GLU A 70 -5.75 14.04 -22.79
C GLU A 70 -6.57 14.17 -21.50
N ALA A 71 -7.87 14.49 -21.63
CA ALA A 71 -8.76 14.59 -20.48
C ALA A 71 -8.93 13.23 -19.79
N PHE A 72 -9.05 12.15 -20.58
CA PHE A 72 -9.12 10.79 -20.07
C PHE A 72 -7.81 10.38 -19.38
N ALA A 73 -6.66 10.63 -20.01
CA ALA A 73 -5.35 10.30 -19.46
C ALA A 73 -5.10 11.03 -18.13
N GLN A 74 -5.43 12.32 -18.03
CA GLN A 74 -5.31 13.07 -16.78
C GLN A 74 -6.17 12.48 -15.65
N GLU A 75 -7.39 12.05 -15.98
CA GLU A 75 -8.29 11.43 -15.00
C GLU A 75 -7.81 10.05 -14.57
N TYR A 76 -7.28 9.26 -15.51
CA TYR A 76 -6.67 7.97 -15.23
C TYR A 76 -5.45 8.10 -14.32
N THR A 77 -4.49 8.97 -14.66
CA THR A 77 -3.31 9.27 -13.81
C THR A 77 -3.73 9.71 -12.42
N SER A 78 -4.72 10.61 -12.34
CA SER A 78 -5.25 11.07 -11.05
C SER A 78 -5.86 9.93 -10.23
N ALA A 79 -6.46 8.90 -10.84
CA ALA A 79 -6.95 7.73 -10.12
C ALA A 79 -5.80 6.81 -9.65
N THR A 80 -4.79 6.61 -10.50
CA THR A 80 -3.61 5.77 -10.20
C THR A 80 -2.81 6.32 -9.03
N ASP A 81 -2.60 7.64 -8.95
CA ASP A 81 -1.89 8.30 -7.84
C ASP A 81 -2.47 7.93 -6.46
N TYR A 82 -3.81 7.82 -6.36
CA TYR A 82 -4.45 7.46 -5.09
C TYR A 82 -4.32 5.97 -4.77
N ALA A 83 -4.32 5.10 -5.78
CA ALA A 83 -4.07 3.68 -5.61
C ALA A 83 -2.63 3.42 -5.16
N GLU A 84 -1.65 4.10 -5.77
CA GLU A 84 -0.23 3.99 -5.39
C GLU A 84 0.01 4.44 -3.95
N LYS A 85 -0.61 5.53 -3.51
CA LYS A 85 -0.54 5.99 -2.11
C LYS A 85 -1.08 4.95 -1.13
N PHE A 86 -2.17 4.27 -1.48
CA PHE A 86 -2.72 3.18 -0.66
C PHE A 86 -1.75 2.00 -0.57
N ILE A 87 -1.16 1.59 -1.71
CA ILE A 87 -0.20 0.49 -1.76
C ILE A 87 1.03 0.81 -0.89
N ALA A 88 1.59 2.01 -1.03
CA ALA A 88 2.77 2.44 -0.30
C ALA A 88 2.55 2.41 1.22
N VAL A 89 1.44 2.97 1.72
CA VAL A 89 1.17 2.98 3.16
C VAL A 89 0.83 1.59 3.70
N ASN A 90 0.19 0.73 2.89
CA ASN A 90 -0.09 -0.66 3.26
C ASN A 90 1.20 -1.49 3.38
N GLN A 91 2.15 -1.31 2.47
CA GLN A 91 3.47 -1.94 2.58
C GLN A 91 4.19 -1.49 3.86
N ARG A 92 4.19 -0.18 4.12
CA ARG A 92 4.80 0.37 5.33
C ARG A 92 4.16 -0.17 6.62
N LEU A 93 2.85 -0.32 6.65
CA LEU A 93 2.13 -0.93 7.77
C LEU A 93 2.57 -2.38 7.99
N LYS A 94 2.66 -3.18 6.92
CA LYS A 94 3.12 -4.58 7.00
C LYS A 94 4.53 -4.68 7.56
N ASP A 95 5.44 -3.80 7.15
CA ASP A 95 6.82 -3.80 7.65
C ASP A 95 6.89 -3.56 9.16
N VAL A 96 6.03 -2.70 9.71
CA VAL A 96 5.96 -2.45 11.16
C VAL A 96 5.40 -3.66 11.89
N THR A 97 4.33 -4.27 11.37
CA THR A 97 3.70 -5.42 12.02
C THR A 97 4.60 -6.67 12.00
N VAL A 98 5.36 -6.90 10.93
CA VAL A 98 6.25 -8.08 10.79
C VAL A 98 7.53 -7.95 11.63
N LYS A 99 8.13 -6.75 11.71
CA LYS A 99 9.39 -6.55 12.46
C LYS A 99 9.28 -6.89 13.94
N GLU A 100 8.10 -6.74 14.53
CA GLU A 100 7.89 -7.05 15.95
C GLU A 100 7.74 -8.56 16.21
N GLU A 101 7.18 -9.33 15.26
CA GLU A 101 7.13 -10.80 15.38
C GLU A 101 8.55 -11.41 15.41
N GLU A 102 9.50 -10.81 14.69
CA GLU A 102 10.91 -11.22 14.78
C GLU A 102 11.57 -10.76 16.09
N SER A 103 11.21 -9.58 16.60
CA SER A 103 11.74 -9.02 17.85
C SER A 103 11.23 -9.75 19.11
N GLU A 104 10.01 -10.27 19.10
CA GLU A 104 9.41 -10.98 20.24
C GLU A 104 9.95 -12.42 20.42
N THR A 105 10.76 -12.93 19.48
CA THR A 105 11.38 -14.27 19.58
C THR A 105 12.79 -14.29 20.17
N SER A 106 13.35 -13.14 20.56
CA SER A 106 14.73 -13.04 21.07
C SER A 106 14.80 -12.72 22.58
N SER A 107 14.06 -13.44 23.41
CA SER A 107 14.22 -13.37 24.87
C SER A 107 13.70 -14.63 25.56
N GLU A 108 14.45 -15.73 25.42
CA GLU A 108 14.71 -16.80 26.42
C GLU A 108 15.05 -18.10 25.69
N TYR A 109 16.33 -18.47 25.69
CA TYR A 109 16.80 -19.77 26.15
C TYR A 109 18.33 -19.73 26.15
N GLY A 110 18.90 -19.56 27.33
CA GLY A 110 20.28 -19.95 27.55
C GLY A 110 20.40 -21.47 27.40
N SER A 111 21.12 -21.95 26.39
CA SER A 111 21.84 -23.21 26.50
C SER A 111 22.92 -23.38 25.43
N ALA A 112 24.00 -24.00 25.87
CA ALA A 112 25.30 -24.10 25.25
C ALA A 112 25.37 -24.86 23.90
N ARG A 113 26.48 -24.59 23.19
CA ARG A 113 27.21 -25.47 22.25
C ARG A 113 26.47 -25.91 20.98
N SER A 114 27.02 -25.55 19.83
CA SER A 114 27.92 -26.44 19.07
C SER A 114 28.29 -25.80 17.74
N SER A 115 29.58 -25.71 17.48
CA SER A 115 30.15 -25.45 16.16
C SER A 115 29.64 -26.48 15.15
N ASN A 116 29.03 -26.02 14.05
CA ASN A 116 29.09 -26.76 12.80
C ASN A 116 29.10 -25.77 11.63
N ALA A 117 30.30 -25.60 11.10
CA ALA A 117 30.55 -25.01 9.80
C ALA A 117 29.88 -25.87 8.73
N SER A 118 29.07 -25.25 7.88
CA SER A 118 28.60 -25.86 6.63
C SER A 118 29.19 -25.08 5.46
N PRO A 119 29.71 -25.75 4.41
CA PRO A 119 30.67 -25.16 3.49
C PRO A 119 29.98 -24.42 2.33
N LYS A 120 30.61 -23.33 1.88
CA LYS A 120 30.26 -22.59 0.66
C LYS A 120 30.18 -23.54 -0.54
N SER A 121 28.98 -23.74 -1.08
CA SER A 121 28.77 -24.45 -2.35
C SER A 121 29.35 -23.62 -3.50
N LYS A 122 30.43 -24.13 -4.12
CA LYS A 122 30.99 -23.59 -5.36
C LYS A 122 30.08 -23.98 -6.52
N ILE A 123 29.32 -23.03 -7.04
CA ILE A 123 28.61 -23.18 -8.32
C ILE A 123 29.65 -23.11 -9.44
N ARG A 124 29.80 -24.18 -10.22
CA ARG A 124 30.57 -24.19 -11.47
C ARG A 124 29.62 -24.03 -12.65
N PHE A 125 29.81 -22.99 -13.45
CA PHE A 125 29.13 -22.81 -14.72
C PHE A 125 29.80 -23.71 -15.78
N ALA A 126 29.02 -24.60 -16.39
CA ALA A 126 29.43 -25.35 -17.57
C ALA A 126 29.34 -24.43 -18.80
N LYS A 127 30.45 -24.30 -19.51
CA LYS A 127 30.59 -23.56 -20.76
C LYS A 127 29.98 -24.40 -21.90
N VAL A 128 28.82 -24.01 -22.41
CA VAL A 128 28.29 -24.57 -23.67
C VAL A 128 29.02 -23.86 -24.80
N GLY A 129 29.83 -24.60 -25.55
CA GLY A 129 30.53 -24.12 -26.74
C GLY A 129 29.93 -24.78 -27.98
N VAL A 130 29.60 -23.91 -28.95
CA VAL A 130 29.44 -24.05 -30.41
C VAL A 130 28.72 -25.30 -30.93
#